data_AF-A0A8T7B9N7-F1
#
_entry.id   AF-A0A8T7B9N7-F1
#
_cell.length_a   1.000
_cell.length_b   1.000
_cell.length_c   1.000
_cell.angle_alpha   90.00
_cell.angle_beta   90.00
_cell.angle_gamma   90.00
#
_symmetry.space_group_name_H-M   'P 1'
#
loop_
_entity.id
_entity.type
_entity.pdbx_description
1 polymer ?
#
loop_
_entity_poly.entity_id
_entity_poly.type
_entity_poly.pdbx_seq_one_letter_code
_entity_poly.pdbx_strand_id
1 'polypeptide(L)'
;MSVFPQFDQTILVMGAILATTLLFACWSLIGSVRSLRELNQTKRHFAAEHQRRQRLQQRLDRIENDYHDKLWNRTCDYEITQNELQHQSVRLTRANKKLEQLSFVDDLTGVWNRGHFDNMLRTELQRSMRQQTHLGLAIIDIDHFKTYNHLYGIEHGDLV
;
A
#
# COMPACT_ATOMS: atom_id res chain seq x y z
N MET A 1 -72.80 -71.88 -51.59
CA MET A 1 -71.96 -71.11 -52.53
C MET A 1 -72.50 -69.68 -52.56
N SER A 2 -71.61 -68.69 -52.77
CA SER A 2 -71.78 -67.21 -52.76
C SER A 2 -72.00 -66.53 -51.39
N VAL A 3 -70.94 -66.10 -50.68
CA VAL A 3 -70.18 -64.81 -50.78
C VAL A 3 -70.88 -63.68 -49.99
N PHE A 4 -70.69 -63.67 -48.67
CA PHE A 4 -70.90 -62.50 -47.81
C PHE A 4 -69.59 -61.68 -47.73
N PRO A 5 -69.63 -60.35 -47.62
CA PRO A 5 -68.57 -59.49 -48.14
C PRO A 5 -67.37 -59.45 -47.18
N GLN A 6 -66.27 -60.09 -47.57
CA GLN A 6 -64.94 -59.93 -46.94
C GLN A 6 -64.43 -58.47 -46.96
N PHE A 7 -65.11 -57.58 -47.71
CA PHE A 7 -64.80 -56.16 -47.80
C PHE A 7 -65.06 -55.38 -46.50
N ASP A 8 -66.05 -55.76 -45.67
CA ASP A 8 -66.42 -54.95 -44.49
C ASP A 8 -65.42 -55.09 -43.33
N GLN A 9 -64.92 -56.31 -43.09
CA GLN A 9 -63.93 -56.56 -42.04
C GLN A 9 -62.53 -56.04 -42.39
N THR A 10 -62.15 -56.06 -43.67
CA THR A 10 -60.83 -55.58 -44.13
C THR A 10 -60.70 -54.06 -44.02
N ILE A 11 -61.78 -53.32 -44.31
CA ILE A 11 -61.84 -51.86 -44.11
C ILE A 11 -61.70 -51.49 -42.64
N LEU A 12 -62.36 -52.22 -41.74
CA LEU A 12 -62.29 -51.99 -40.29
C LEU A 12 -60.87 -52.24 -39.74
N VAL A 13 -60.22 -53.32 -40.18
CA VAL A 13 -58.82 -53.63 -39.80
C VAL A 13 -57.86 -52.58 -40.33
N MET A 14 -57.98 -52.17 -41.60
CA MET A 14 -57.16 -51.07 -42.15
C MET A 14 -57.36 -49.76 -41.38
N GLY A 15 -58.60 -49.43 -41.01
CA GLY A 15 -58.92 -48.25 -40.20
C GLY A 15 -58.27 -48.27 -38.82
N ALA A 16 -58.25 -49.44 -38.15
CA ALA A 16 -57.63 -49.59 -36.84
C ALA A 16 -56.09 -49.47 -36.90
N ILE A 17 -55.46 -50.03 -37.94
CA ILE A 17 -54.00 -49.90 -38.16
C ILE A 17 -53.65 -48.43 -38.44
N LEU A 18 -54.43 -47.74 -39.27
CA LEU A 18 -54.24 -46.31 -39.53
C LEU A 18 -54.42 -45.47 -38.25
N ALA A 19 -55.45 -45.74 -37.46
CA ALA A 19 -55.68 -45.02 -36.21
C ALA A 19 -54.54 -45.24 -35.20
N THR A 20 -54.05 -46.47 -35.04
CA THR A 20 -52.95 -46.79 -34.10
C THR A 20 -51.62 -46.20 -34.56
N THR A 21 -51.32 -46.24 -35.86
CA THR A 21 -50.14 -45.59 -36.42
C THR A 21 -50.21 -44.07 -36.30
N LEU A 22 -51.37 -43.45 -36.52
CA LEU A 22 -51.59 -42.02 -36.32
C LEU A 22 -51.45 -41.62 -34.84
N LEU A 23 -52.01 -42.40 -33.91
CA LEU A 23 -51.88 -42.14 -32.48
C LEU A 23 -50.43 -42.29 -32.00
N PHE A 24 -49.72 -43.32 -32.47
CA PHE A 24 -48.30 -43.50 -32.18
C PHE A 24 -47.45 -42.35 -32.76
N ALA A 25 -47.70 -41.94 -34.00
CA ALA A 25 -47.04 -40.81 -34.62
C ALA A 25 -47.30 -39.50 -33.84
N CYS A 26 -48.53 -39.28 -33.40
CA CYS A 26 -48.90 -38.12 -32.57
C CYS A 26 -48.18 -38.14 -31.22
N TRP A 27 -48.17 -39.28 -30.51
CA TRP A 27 -47.43 -39.45 -29.25
C TRP A 27 -45.93 -39.20 -29.42
N SER A 28 -45.33 -39.75 -30.48
CA SER A 28 -43.92 -39.54 -30.82
C SER A 28 -43.60 -38.07 -31.10
N LEU A 29 -44.45 -37.37 -31.87
CA LEU A 29 -44.29 -35.95 -32.20
C LEU A 29 -44.34 -35.06 -30.94
N ILE A 30 -45.28 -35.34 -30.03
CA ILE A 30 -45.39 -34.62 -28.75
C ILE A 30 -44.13 -34.85 -27.89
N GLY A 31 -43.63 -36.08 -27.84
CA GLY A 31 -42.36 -36.41 -27.18
C GLY A 31 -41.18 -35.63 -27.76
N SER A 32 -41.05 -35.57 -29.09
CA SER A 32 -40.01 -34.80 -29.78
C SER A 32 -40.11 -33.29 -29.54
N VAL A 33 -41.32 -32.72 -29.52
CA VAL A 33 -41.52 -31.30 -29.20
C VAL A 33 -41.15 -31.00 -27.75
N ARG A 34 -41.50 -31.90 -26.82
CA ARG A 34 -41.15 -31.76 -25.40
C ARG A 34 -39.63 -31.81 -25.21
N SER A 35 -38.94 -32.77 -25.82
CA SER A 35 -37.47 -32.90 -25.72
C SER A 35 -36.75 -31.69 -26.33
N LEU A 36 -37.25 -31.15 -27.45
CA LEU A 36 -36.73 -29.90 -28.03
C LEU A 36 -36.92 -28.69 -27.11
N ARG A 37 -38.05 -28.60 -26.41
CA ARG A 37 -38.28 -27.53 -25.42
C ARG A 37 -37.33 -27.63 -24.23
N GLU A 38 -37.14 -28.84 -23.69
CA GLU A 38 -36.21 -29.09 -22.58
C GLU A 38 -34.75 -28.78 -22.98
N LEU A 39 -34.33 -29.17 -24.18
CA LEU A 39 -33.01 -28.82 -24.73
C LEU A 39 -32.84 -27.30 -24.90
N ASN A 40 -33.87 -26.61 -25.40
CA ASN A 40 -33.81 -25.16 -25.58
C ASN A 40 -33.78 -24.41 -24.24
N GLN A 41 -34.50 -24.89 -23.23
CA GLN A 41 -34.44 -24.34 -21.87
C GLN A 41 -33.04 -24.51 -21.28
N THR A 42 -32.48 -25.73 -21.33
CA THR A 42 -31.13 -25.99 -20.81
C THR A 42 -30.08 -25.15 -21.51
N LYS A 43 -30.08 -25.08 -22.85
CA LYS A 43 -29.18 -24.20 -23.61
C LYS A 43 -29.27 -22.73 -23.20
N ARG A 44 -30.48 -22.21 -22.96
CA ARG A 44 -30.67 -20.84 -22.47
C ARG A 44 -30.10 -20.64 -21.08
N HIS A 45 -30.26 -21.60 -20.18
CA HIS A 45 -29.66 -21.56 -18.85
C HIS A 45 -28.13 -21.53 -18.92
N PHE A 46 -27.51 -22.40 -19.73
CA PHE A 46 -26.05 -22.38 -19.93
C PHE A 46 -25.55 -21.06 -20.52
N ALA A 47 -26.24 -20.51 -21.52
CA ALA A 47 -25.90 -19.21 -22.11
C ALA A 47 -25.98 -18.07 -21.08
N ALA A 48 -27.04 -18.06 -20.26
CA ALA A 48 -27.22 -17.07 -19.20
C ALA A 48 -26.15 -17.20 -18.10
N GLU A 49 -25.79 -18.43 -17.72
CA GLU A 49 -24.73 -18.68 -16.73
C GLU A 49 -23.36 -18.23 -17.25
N HIS A 50 -23.03 -18.56 -18.49
CA HIS A 50 -21.79 -18.13 -19.11
C HIS A 50 -21.69 -16.60 -19.16
N GLN A 51 -22.78 -15.91 -19.53
CA GLN A 51 -22.83 -14.45 -19.52
C GLN A 51 -22.70 -13.88 -18.10
N ARG A 52 -23.30 -14.52 -17.08
CA ARG A 52 -23.16 -14.10 -15.67
C ARG A 52 -21.71 -14.22 -15.20
N ARG A 53 -21.05 -15.34 -15.50
CA ARG A 53 -19.63 -15.55 -15.16
C ARG A 53 -18.75 -14.50 -15.84
N GLN A 54 -18.97 -14.21 -17.12
CA GLN A 54 -18.23 -13.16 -17.84
C GLN A 54 -18.42 -11.77 -17.22
N ARG A 55 -19.65 -11.40 -16.84
CA ARG A 55 -19.90 -10.11 -16.16
C ARG A 55 -19.23 -10.03 -14.80
N LEU A 56 -19.25 -11.13 -14.04
CA LEU A 56 -18.55 -11.20 -12.75
C LEU A 56 -17.05 -11.04 -12.95
N GLN A 57 -16.47 -11.72 -13.94
CA GLN A 57 -15.05 -11.59 -14.28
C GLN A 57 -14.70 -10.15 -14.62
N GLN A 58 -15.46 -9.51 -15.53
CA GLN A 58 -15.25 -8.11 -15.88
C GLN A 58 -15.37 -7.16 -14.67
N ARG A 59 -16.22 -7.46 -13.69
CA ARG A 59 -16.33 -6.66 -12.46
C ARG A 59 -15.12 -6.85 -11.56
N LEU A 60 -14.62 -8.08 -11.42
CA LEU A 60 -13.40 -8.37 -10.66
C LEU A 60 -12.21 -7.65 -11.27
N ASP A 61 -12.03 -7.77 -12.60
CA ASP A 61 -10.92 -7.12 -13.30
C ASP A 61 -10.98 -5.58 -13.15
N ARG A 62 -12.18 -4.97 -13.21
CA ARG A 62 -12.35 -3.53 -12.95
C ARG A 62 -11.96 -3.13 -11.54
N ILE A 63 -12.39 -3.92 -10.57
CA ILE A 63 -12.10 -3.66 -9.15
C ILE A 63 -10.60 -3.81 -8.90
N GLU A 64 -9.98 -4.84 -9.45
CA GLU A 64 -8.54 -5.08 -9.35
C GLU A 64 -7.74 -3.91 -9.93
N ASN A 65 -8.09 -3.45 -11.13
CA ASN A 65 -7.44 -2.30 -11.75
C ASN A 65 -7.61 -1.01 -10.93
N ASP A 66 -8.83 -0.71 -10.45
CA ASP A 66 -9.08 0.45 -9.59
C ASP A 66 -8.29 0.38 -8.27
N TYR A 67 -8.17 -0.81 -7.67
CA TYR A 67 -7.32 -1.01 -6.50
C TYR A 67 -5.85 -0.80 -6.83
N HIS A 68 -5.39 -1.31 -7.97
CA HIS A 68 -4.00 -1.15 -8.39
C HIS A 68 -3.66 0.33 -8.60
N ASP A 69 -4.52 1.08 -9.28
CA ASP A 69 -4.34 2.52 -9.51
C ASP A 69 -4.30 3.31 -8.20
N LYS A 70 -5.22 3.01 -7.26
CA LYS A 70 -5.24 3.64 -5.94
C LYS A 70 -3.98 3.32 -5.13
N LEU A 71 -3.53 2.07 -5.17
CA LEU A 71 -2.31 1.65 -4.48
C LEU A 71 -1.08 2.32 -5.09
N TRP A 72 -1.00 2.41 -6.41
CA TRP A 72 0.10 3.09 -7.10
C TRP A 72 0.17 4.56 -6.71
N ASN A 73 -0.93 5.29 -6.81
CA ASN A 73 -0.99 6.70 -6.43
C ASN A 73 -0.56 6.89 -4.97
N ARG A 74 -1.07 6.03 -4.08
CA ARG A 74 -0.75 6.12 -2.66
C ARG A 74 0.72 5.81 -2.37
N THR A 75 1.31 4.84 -3.08
CA THR A 75 2.71 4.48 -2.95
C THR A 75 3.62 5.61 -3.42
N CYS A 76 3.33 6.20 -4.58
CA CYS A 76 4.06 7.37 -5.08
C CYS A 76 3.95 8.56 -4.12
N ASP A 77 2.77 8.85 -3.59
CA ASP A 77 2.59 9.93 -2.59
C ASP A 77 3.45 9.70 -1.35
N TYR A 78 3.52 8.45 -0.87
CA TYR A 78 4.36 8.08 0.28
C TYR A 78 5.83 8.29 -0.04
N GLU A 79 6.31 7.87 -1.21
CA GLU A 79 7.70 8.05 -1.61
C GLU A 79 8.10 9.53 -1.70
N ILE A 80 7.24 10.37 -2.29
CA ILE A 80 7.46 11.82 -2.35
C ILE A 80 7.53 12.40 -0.94
N THR A 81 6.56 12.08 -0.09
CA THR A 81 6.50 12.59 1.29
C THR A 81 7.72 12.15 2.10
N GLN A 82 8.16 10.88 1.96
CA GLN A 82 9.35 10.37 2.64
C GLN A 82 10.61 11.11 2.21
N ASN A 83 10.75 11.37 0.91
CA ASN A 83 11.88 12.12 0.38
C ASN A 83 11.91 13.56 0.91
N GLU A 84 10.76 14.23 0.93
CA GLU A 84 10.64 15.58 1.51
C GLU A 84 11.01 15.60 3.00
N LEU A 85 10.51 14.65 3.79
CA LEU A 85 10.85 14.51 5.21
C LEU A 85 12.35 14.28 5.41
N GLN A 86 12.97 13.44 4.57
CA GLN A 86 14.40 13.20 4.62
C GLN A 86 15.19 14.49 4.31
N HIS A 87 14.80 15.23 3.28
CA HIS A 87 15.41 16.52 2.97
C HIS A 87 15.26 17.53 4.11
N GLN A 88 14.09 17.62 4.74
CA GLN A 88 13.86 18.49 5.89
C GLN A 88 14.72 18.08 7.09
N SER A 89 14.79 16.79 7.40
CA SER A 89 15.62 16.25 8.48
C SER A 89 17.11 16.61 8.28
N VAL A 90 17.63 16.47 7.06
CA VAL A 90 19.00 16.87 6.73
C VAL A 90 19.20 18.38 6.90
N ARG A 91 18.25 19.21 6.47
CA ARG A 91 18.33 20.67 6.65
C ARG A 91 18.34 21.07 8.11
N LEU A 92 17.44 20.50 8.93
CA LEU A 92 17.39 20.74 10.36
C LEU A 92 18.69 20.33 11.05
N THR A 93 19.20 19.14 10.72
CA THR A 93 20.46 18.64 11.27
C THR A 93 21.63 19.57 10.93
N ARG A 94 21.71 20.05 9.69
CA ARG A 94 22.75 21.01 9.29
C ARG A 94 22.61 22.36 10.00
N ALA A 95 21.38 22.87 10.13
CA ALA A 95 21.11 24.11 10.83
C ALA A 95 21.48 24.01 12.31
N ASN A 96 21.07 22.94 12.99
CA ASN A 96 21.44 22.66 14.37
C ASN A 96 22.95 22.56 14.54
N LYS A 97 23.65 21.82 13.69
CA LYS A 97 25.11 21.73 13.75
C LYS A 97 25.78 23.11 13.59
N LYS A 98 25.23 23.97 12.72
CA LYS A 98 25.75 25.34 12.55
C LYS A 98 25.47 26.20 13.78
N LEU A 99 24.30 26.07 14.40
CA LEU A 99 23.96 26.75 15.64
C LEU A 99 24.85 26.28 16.79
N GLU A 100 25.08 24.98 16.94
CA GLU A 100 26.02 24.43 17.91
C GLU A 100 27.43 25.01 17.71
N GLN A 101 27.91 25.09 16.46
CA GLN A 101 29.20 25.69 16.14
C GLN A 101 29.28 27.17 16.52
N LEU A 102 28.22 27.94 16.30
CA LEU A 102 28.13 29.34 16.71
C LEU A 102 28.06 29.47 18.24
N SER A 103 27.45 28.49 18.90
CA SER A 103 27.28 28.42 20.35
C SER A 103 28.51 27.88 21.09
N PHE A 104 29.67 27.72 20.44
CA PHE A 104 30.90 27.26 21.11
C PHE A 104 31.68 28.37 21.80
N VAL A 105 31.36 29.63 21.52
CA VAL A 105 32.06 30.79 22.04
C VAL A 105 31.26 31.40 23.20
N ASP A 106 31.97 31.83 24.24
CA ASP A 106 31.41 32.66 25.29
C ASP A 106 31.31 34.10 24.78
N ASP A 107 30.10 34.68 24.80
CA ASP A 107 29.81 35.98 24.17
C ASP A 107 30.57 37.15 24.81
N LEU A 108 30.92 37.04 26.10
CA LEU A 108 31.63 38.09 26.83
C LEU A 108 33.12 38.09 26.50
N THR A 109 33.75 36.92 26.51
CA THR A 109 35.21 36.78 26.43
C THR A 109 35.72 36.39 25.04
N GLY A 110 34.86 35.89 24.16
CA GLY A 110 35.23 35.42 22.82
C GLY A 110 36.03 34.10 22.82
N VAL A 111 36.26 33.50 23.99
CA VAL A 111 36.93 32.19 24.11
C VAL A 111 35.93 31.06 24.02
N TRP A 112 36.40 29.82 23.86
CA TRP A 112 35.50 28.67 23.90
C TRP A 112 34.82 28.54 25.25
N ASN A 113 33.52 28.33 25.23
CA ASN A 113 32.77 28.11 26.46
C ASN A 113 33.10 26.75 27.09
N ARG A 114 32.68 26.59 28.35
CA ARG A 114 32.95 25.39 29.14
C ARG A 114 32.49 24.10 28.46
N GLY A 115 31.31 24.11 27.83
CA GLY A 115 30.77 22.93 27.16
C GLY A 115 31.64 22.47 25.98
N HIS A 116 32.14 23.41 25.18
CA HIS A 116 33.06 23.11 24.09
C HIS A 116 34.42 22.63 24.62
N PHE A 117 34.96 23.30 25.64
CA PHE A 117 36.20 22.90 26.30
C PHE A 117 36.14 21.46 26.82
N ASP A 118 35.08 21.06 27.52
CA ASP A 118 34.92 19.72 28.08
C ASP A 118 34.90 18.63 26.98
N ASN A 119 34.22 18.91 25.86
CA ASN A 119 34.18 18.01 24.70
C ASN A 119 35.55 17.88 24.02
N MET A 120 36.26 19.00 23.84
CA MET A 120 37.59 19.01 23.26
C MET A 120 38.59 18.27 24.15
N LEU A 121 38.56 18.51 25.46
CA LEU A 121 39.43 17.87 26.43
C LEU A 121 39.26 16.35 26.41
N ARG A 122 38.02 15.83 26.37
CA ARG A 122 37.75 14.40 26.22
C ARG A 122 38.34 13.83 24.92
N THR A 123 38.17 14.55 23.83
CA THR A 123 38.66 14.14 22.50
C THR A 123 40.18 14.06 22.47
N GLU A 124 40.85 15.10 22.97
CA GLU A 124 42.31 15.18 23.00
C GLU A 124 42.93 14.21 24.02
N LEU A 125 42.27 13.96 25.15
CA LEU A 125 42.71 12.93 26.10
C LEU A 125 42.69 11.55 25.45
N GLN A 126 41.60 11.18 24.78
CA GLN A 126 41.53 9.90 24.05
C GLN A 126 42.59 9.81 22.94
N ARG A 127 42.86 10.91 22.25
CA ARG A 127 43.88 10.99 21.21
C ARG A 127 45.28 10.80 21.79
N SER A 128 45.61 11.49 22.87
CA SER A 128 46.89 11.38 23.59
C SER A 128 47.13 9.95 24.08
N MET A 129 46.10 9.28 24.62
CA MET A 129 46.19 7.87 25.00
C MET A 129 46.48 6.95 23.80
N ARG A 130 45.81 7.15 22.66
CA ARG A 130 46.05 6.33 21.46
C ARG A 130 47.42 6.58 20.83
N GLN A 131 47.88 7.84 20.84
CA GLN A 131 49.12 8.25 20.19
C GLN A 131 50.34 8.21 21.12
N GLN A 132 50.13 7.90 22.41
CA GLN A 132 51.17 7.90 23.45
C GLN A 132 51.91 9.25 23.53
N THR A 133 51.16 10.35 23.38
CA THR A 133 51.70 11.71 23.47
C THR A 133 51.36 12.34 24.82
N HIS A 134 52.16 13.31 25.25
CA HIS A 134 51.91 14.05 26.49
C HIS A 134 50.85 15.13 26.25
N LEU A 135 49.88 15.26 27.16
CA LEU A 135 48.85 16.31 27.17
C LEU A 135 49.03 17.16 28.43
N GLY A 136 49.11 18.48 28.25
CA GLY A 136 49.16 19.46 29.35
C GLY A 136 47.85 20.24 29.45
N LEU A 137 47.45 20.60 30.67
CA LEU A 137 46.29 21.45 30.95
C LEU A 137 46.72 22.59 31.88
N ALA A 138 46.35 23.82 31.51
CA ALA A 138 46.49 25.00 32.35
C ALA A 138 45.11 25.49 32.77
N ILE A 139 44.96 25.84 34.05
CA ILE A 139 43.76 26.46 34.61
C ILE A 139 44.19 27.82 35.14
N ILE A 140 43.49 28.87 34.72
CA ILE A 140 43.80 30.27 35.04
C ILE A 140 42.58 30.84 35.74
N ASP A 141 42.80 31.57 36.84
CA ASP A 141 41.79 32.28 37.60
C ASP A 141 42.26 33.71 37.87
N ILE A 142 41.35 34.67 37.97
CA ILE A 142 41.69 36.07 38.27
C ILE A 142 41.61 36.29 39.78
N ASP A 143 42.75 36.56 40.40
CA ASP A 143 42.85 36.78 41.84
C ASP A 143 41.99 37.96 42.30
N HIS A 144 41.24 37.76 43.39
CA HIS A 144 40.41 38.79 44.03
C HIS A 144 39.34 39.46 43.13
N PHE A 145 38.95 38.83 42.01
CA PHE A 145 38.00 39.40 41.05
C PHE A 145 36.64 39.80 41.67
N LYS A 146 36.15 39.03 42.66
CA LYS A 146 34.93 39.38 43.39
C LYS A 146 35.04 40.71 44.14
N THR A 147 36.20 41.00 44.74
CA THR A 147 36.45 42.28 45.43
C THR A 147 36.50 43.42 44.43
N TYR A 148 37.10 43.20 43.26
CA TYR A 148 37.09 44.16 42.15
C TYR A 148 35.65 44.48 41.69
N ASN A 149 34.84 43.46 41.41
CA ASN A 149 33.43 43.64 41.00
C ASN A 149 32.58 44.35 42.07
N HIS A 150 32.86 44.14 43.36
CA HIS A 150 32.18 44.87 44.43
C HIS A 150 32.57 46.36 44.47
N LEU A 151 33.81 46.71 44.13
CA LEU A 151 34.33 48.08 44.20
C LEU A 151 33.96 48.89 42.94
N TYR A 152 34.00 48.27 41.76
CA TYR A 152 33.85 48.96 40.47
C TYR A 152 32.56 48.58 39.71
N GLY A 153 31.81 47.59 40.19
CA GLY A 153 30.60 47.10 39.55
C GLY A 153 30.86 46.00 38.52
N ILE A 154 29.81 45.23 38.20
CA ILE A 154 29.88 44.06 37.29
C ILE A 154 30.27 44.50 35.87
N GLU A 155 29.69 45.60 35.38
CA GLU A 155 29.97 46.17 34.06
C GLU A 155 31.48 46.42 33.83
N HIS A 156 32.20 46.79 34.89
CA HIS A 156 33.65 47.03 34.83
C HIS A 156 34.44 45.73 34.93
N GLY A 157 33.94 44.74 35.68
CA GLY A 157 34.50 43.40 35.70
C GLY A 157 34.49 42.75 34.32
N ASP A 158 33.41 42.94 33.57
CA ASP A 158 33.22 42.40 32.22
C ASP A 158 34.21 42.97 31.18
N LEU A 159 34.89 44.09 31.47
CA LEU A 159 35.86 44.75 30.58
C LEU A 159 37.33 44.36 30.84
N VAL A 160 37.61 43.60 31.90
CA VAL A 160 38.95 43.24 32.38
C VAL A 160 39.28 41.80 32.04
#